data_AF-A0A5R9B052-F1
#
_entry.id   AF-A0A5R9B052-F1
#
_cell.length_a   1.000
_cell.length_b   1.000
_cell.length_c   1.000
_cell.angle_alpha   90.00
_cell.angle_beta   90.00
_cell.angle_gamma   90.00
#
_symmetry.space_group_name_H-M   'P 1'
#
loop_
_entity.id
_entity.type
_entity.pdbx_description
1 polymer ?
#
loop_
_entity_poly.entity_id
_entity_poly.type
_entity_poly.pdbx_seq_one_letter_code
_entity_poly.pdbx_strand_id
1 'polypeptide(L)' 'MKVSADGQGVVSHAGVGMLRELAERTGLVTGLSEPLLDSYKGLPVHAPGRVLTDLAVAV' A
#
# COMPACT_ATOMS: atom_id res chain seq x y z
N MET A 1 -3.84 -25.18 -12.64
CA MET A 1 -3.07 -24.11 -11.97
C MET A 1 -1.60 -24.50 -12.01
N LYS A 2 -0.73 -23.71 -12.66
CA LYS A 2 0.71 -24.02 -12.81
C LYS A 2 1.46 -23.28 -11.71
N VAL A 3 2.01 -23.99 -10.72
CA VAL A 3 2.87 -23.42 -9.68
C VAL A 3 4.30 -23.56 -10.15
N SER A 4 5.01 -22.44 -10.31
CA SER A 4 6.45 -22.43 -10.58
C SER A 4 7.21 -22.27 -9.26
N ALA A 5 8.26 -23.07 -9.06
CA ALA A 5 9.13 -23.01 -7.86
C ALA A 5 10.28 -22.00 -7.99
N ASP A 6 10.35 -21.28 -9.11
CA ASP A 6 11.37 -20.27 -9.42
C ASP A 6 11.21 -18.96 -8.63
N GLY A 7 10.14 -18.82 -7.85
CA GLY A 7 9.93 -17.70 -6.94
C GLY A 7 9.66 -16.36 -7.63
N GLN A 8 9.53 -16.30 -8.96
CA GLN A 8 9.39 -15.04 -9.72
C GLN A 8 8.18 -14.21 -9.25
N GLY A 9 7.06 -14.84 -8.91
CA GLY A 9 5.90 -14.16 -8.32
C GLY A 9 6.01 -13.85 -6.82
N VAL A 10 6.78 -14.65 -6.08
CA VAL A 10 6.99 -14.48 -4.63
C VAL A 10 7.92 -13.32 -4.35
N VAL A 11 8.99 -13.16 -5.15
CA VAL A 11 9.93 -12.04 -5.03
C VAL A 11 9.24 -10.71 -5.38
N SER A 12 8.42 -10.70 -6.43
CA SER A 12 7.62 -9.53 -6.80
C SER A 12 6.65 -9.13 -5.67
N HIS A 13 5.94 -10.10 -5.07
CA HIS A 13 5.03 -9.85 -3.96
C HIS A 13 5.74 -9.44 -2.65
N ALA A 14 6.90 -10.04 -2.37
CA ALA A 14 7.73 -9.66 -1.22
C ALA A 14 8.26 -8.23 -1.35
N GLY A 15 8.60 -7.79 -2.57
CA GLY A 15 8.97 -6.40 -2.86
C GLY A 15 7.85 -5.43 -2.50
N VAL A 16 6.62 -5.73 -2.90
CA VAL A 16 5.44 -4.92 -2.56
C VAL A 16 5.20 -4.86 -1.04
N GLY A 17 5.36 -5.98 -0.34
CA GLY A 17 5.26 -6.03 1.13
C GLY A 17 6.30 -5.12 1.82
N MET A 18 7.56 -5.16 1.37
CA MET A 18 8.63 -4.31 1.91
C MET A 18 8.42 -2.82 1.63
N LEU A 19 7.91 -2.46 0.44
CA LEU A 19 7.60 -1.07 0.11
C LEU A 19 6.44 -0.53 0.95
N ARG A 20 5.41 -1.34 1.22
CA ARG A 20 4.31 -0.96 2.13
C ARG A 20 4.82 -0.74 3.56
N GLU A 21 5.66 -1.63 4.06
CA GLU A 21 6.27 -1.50 5.39
C GLU A 21 7.15 -0.25 5.49
N LEU A 22 7.91 0.08 4.44
CA LEU A 22 8.72 1.30 4.37
C LEU A 22 7.84 2.56 4.39
N ALA A 23 6.74 2.57 3.63
CA ALA A 23 5.81 3.70 3.60
C ALA A 23 5.14 3.95 4.96
N GLU A 24 4.83 2.89 5.71
CA GLU A 24 4.33 3.00 7.08
C GLU A 24 5.40 3.59 8.01
N ARG A 25 6.62 3.02 8.00
CA ARG A 25 7.73 3.43 8.88
C ARG A 25 8.23 4.85 8.64
N THR A 26 8.13 5.32 7.40
CA THR A 26 8.51 6.70 7.03
C THR A 26 7.43 7.73 7.34
N GLY A 27 6.24 7.29 7.77
CA GLY A 27 5.09 8.16 7.99
C GLY A 27 4.42 8.64 6.70
N LEU A 28 4.81 8.11 5.54
CA LEU A 28 4.22 8.47 4.25
C LEU A 28 2.71 8.18 4.22
N VAL A 29 2.28 7.05 4.80
CA VAL A 29 0.86 6.68 4.90
C VAL A 29 0.07 7.74 5.69
N THR A 30 0.61 8.21 6.82
CA THR A 30 -0.02 9.24 7.67
C THR A 30 -0.02 10.59 6.96
N GLY A 31 1.13 10.99 6.39
CA GLY A 31 1.28 12.27 5.68
C GLY A 31 0.40 12.39 4.44
N LEU A 32 0.02 11.26 3.82
CA LEU A 32 -1.00 11.23 2.77
C LEU A 32 -2.42 11.19 3.34
N SER A 33 -2.63 10.49 4.45
CA SER A 33 -3.97 10.31 5.03
C SER A 33 -4.55 11.62 5.55
N GLU A 34 -3.76 12.41 6.27
CA GLU A 34 -4.19 13.69 6.85
C GLU A 34 -4.81 14.66 5.83
N PRO A 35 -4.13 15.07 4.74
CA PRO A 35 -4.71 15.97 3.75
C PRO A 35 -5.86 15.34 2.96
N LEU A 36 -5.88 14.01 2.82
CA LEU A 36 -6.96 13.32 2.14
C LEU A 36 -8.24 13.29 2.97
N LEU A 37 -8.16 13.22 4.29
CA LEU A 37 -9.33 13.18 5.17
C LEU A 37 -10.21 14.43 5.03
N ASP A 38 -9.63 15.60 4.76
CA ASP A 38 -10.36 16.86 4.54
C ASP A 38 -11.28 16.81 3.30
N SER A 39 -11.02 15.90 2.36
CA SER A 39 -11.84 15.72 1.16
C SER A 39 -13.08 14.84 1.38
N TYR A 40 -13.18 14.15 2.52
CA TYR A 40 -14.27 13.21 2.79
C TYR A 40 -15.46 13.91 3.47
N LYS A 41 -16.66 13.47 3.11
CA LYS A 41 -17.91 13.88 3.79
C LYS A 41 -18.16 13.13 5.11
N GLY A 42 -17.28 12.21 5.49
CA GLY A 42 -17.40 11.33 6.65
C GLY A 42 -16.16 10.46 6.84
N LEU A 43 -16.12 9.67 7.90
CA LEU A 43 -14.94 8.85 8.19
C LEU A 43 -14.78 7.72 7.15
N PRO A 44 -13.62 7.61 6.48
CA PRO A 44 -13.39 6.52 5.56
C PRO A 44 -13.21 5.19 6.31
N VAL A 45 -13.70 4.10 5.70
CA VAL A 45 -13.57 2.73 6.24
C VAL A 45 -12.10 2.28 6.30
N HIS A 46 -11.28 2.79 5.39
CA HIS A 46 -9.84 2.52 5.32
C HIS A 46 -9.06 3.84 5.29
N ALA A 47 -7.89 3.87 5.91
CA ALA A 47 -7.01 5.03 5.85
C ALA A 47 -6.68 5.37 4.39
N PRO A 48 -7.01 6.58 3.89
CA PRO A 48 -6.92 6.88 2.47
C PRO A 48 -5.48 6.87 1.95
N GLY A 49 -4.50 7.27 2.76
CA GLY A 49 -3.07 7.15 2.41
C GLY A 49 -2.62 5.71 2.26
N ARG A 50 -3.21 4.76 3.02
CA ARG A 50 -2.92 3.33 2.90
C ARG A 50 -3.46 2.79 1.57
N VAL A 51 -4.70 3.12 1.23
CA VAL A 51 -5.32 2.70 -0.03
C VAL A 51 -4.55 3.25 -1.23
N LEU A 52 -4.15 4.53 -1.20
CA LEU A 52 -3.38 5.15 -2.28
C LEU A 52 -2.00 4.49 -2.45
N THR A 53 -1.31 4.23 -1.35
CA THR A 53 0.01 3.56 -1.37
C THR A 53 -0.12 2.13 -1.90
N ASP A 54 -1.14 1.39 -1.47
CA ASP A 54 -1.42 0.02 -1.93
C ASP A 54 -1.73 -0.03 -3.43
N LEU A 55 -2.46 0.96 -3.95
CA LEU A 55 -2.75 1.08 -5.37
C LEU A 55 -1.47 1.36 -6.19
N ALA A 56 -0.61 2.26 -5.69
CA ALA A 56 0.62 2.65 -6.38
C ALA A 56 1.66 1.51 -6.50
N VAL A 57 1.60 0.50 -5.63
CA VAL A 57 2.48 -0.69 -5.68
C VAL A 57 1.82 -1.88 -6.37
N ALA A 58 0.55 -1.79 -6.72
CA ALA A 58 -0.20 -2.83 -7.41
C ALA A 58 -0.15 -2.72 -8.95
N VAL A 59 0.47 -1.65 -9.47
CA VAL A 59 0.64 -1.39 -10.91
C VAL A 59 1.92 -1.96 -11.49
#